data_AF-A0A933K9W5-F1
#
_entry.id   AF-A0A933K9W5-F1
#
_cell.length_a   1.000
_cell.length_b   1.000
_cell.length_c   1.000
_cell.angle_alpha   90.00
_cell.angle_beta   90.00
_cell.angle_gamma   90.00
#
_symmetry.space_group_name_H-M   'P 1'
#
loop_
_entity.id
_entity.type
_entity.pdbx_description
1 polymer ?
#
loop_
_entity_poly.entity_id
_entity_poly.type
_entity_poly.pdbx_seq_one_letter_code
_entity_poly.pdbx_strand_id
1 'polypeptide(L)'
;MVVVYRFTNTALHRIDAFEARVVLPVGQVVTGLDDYLPRPGKDDSGEPYSLTMELERRCLVIKAAGLKTGDRVLLKFRMKSGRRPLWPLVLLVLLSILYLVLCRDLVATPGKEGKTDA
;
A
#
# COMPACT_ATOMS: atom_id res chain seq x y z
N MET A 1 9.55 8.14 2.11
CA MET A 1 10.54 8.58 1.11
C MET A 1 9.81 8.84 -0.20
N VAL A 2 10.10 9.95 -0.87
CA VAL A 2 9.57 10.26 -2.21
C VAL A 2 10.63 9.85 -3.23
N VAL A 3 10.22 9.13 -4.27
CA VAL A 3 11.09 8.72 -5.38
C VAL A 3 10.49 9.26 -6.68
N VAL A 4 11.37 9.75 -7.54
CA VAL A 4 11.00 10.26 -8.86
C VAL A 4 11.74 9.44 -9.91
N TYR A 5 11.00 8.76 -10.75
CA TYR A 5 11.52 8.16 -11.97
C TYR A 5 11.12 9.04 -13.16
N ARG A 6 12.07 9.30 -14.06
CA ARG A 6 11.83 10.08 -15.28
C ARG A 6 12.55 9.44 -16.45
N PHE A 7 11.80 9.18 -17.50
CA PHE A 7 12.27 8.77 -18.81
C PHE A 7 11.84 9.81 -19.84
N THR A 8 12.68 10.08 -20.83
CA THR A 8 12.38 10.98 -21.95
C THR A 8 12.83 10.30 -23.23
N ASN A 9 11.94 10.16 -24.21
CA ASN A 9 12.33 9.61 -25.51
C ASN A 9 13.11 10.67 -26.29
N THR A 10 14.42 10.45 -26.46
CA THR A 10 15.28 11.32 -27.27
C THR A 10 15.48 10.77 -28.69
N ALA A 11 14.96 9.59 -29.00
CA ALA A 11 15.06 9.01 -30.32
C ALA A 11 14.07 9.69 -31.27
N LEU A 12 14.47 9.81 -32.54
CA LEU A 12 13.60 10.31 -33.62
C LEU A 12 12.46 9.34 -33.96
N HIS A 13 12.57 8.08 -33.53
CA HIS A 13 11.58 7.04 -33.78
C HIS A 13 10.57 6.95 -32.64
N ARG A 14 9.33 6.58 -33.01
CA ARG A 14 8.26 6.27 -32.05
C ARG A 14 8.58 4.97 -31.33
N ILE A 15 8.43 4.96 -30.01
CA ILE A 15 8.48 3.73 -29.20
C ILE A 15 7.05 3.19 -29.11
N ASP A 16 6.80 2.06 -29.76
CA ASP A 16 5.46 1.46 -29.79
C ASP A 16 5.03 0.95 -28.41
N ALA A 17 5.95 0.31 -27.68
CA ALA A 17 5.72 -0.17 -26.32
C ALA A 17 6.93 0.12 -25.43
N PHE A 18 6.66 0.66 -24.25
CA PHE A 18 7.63 0.96 -23.21
C PHE A 18 7.19 0.29 -21.91
N GLU A 19 8.08 -0.49 -21.32
CA GLU A 19 7.89 -1.07 -20.00
C GLU A 19 9.10 -0.72 -19.12
N ALA A 20 8.85 -0.15 -17.95
CA ALA A 20 9.89 0.07 -16.95
C ALA A 20 9.50 -0.61 -15.65
N ARG A 21 10.43 -1.37 -15.07
CA ARG A 21 10.24 -2.06 -13.79
C ARG A 21 11.09 -1.40 -12.72
N VAL A 22 10.43 -0.86 -11.70
CA VAL A 22 11.09 -0.31 -10.53
C VAL A 22 11.02 -1.34 -9.40
N VAL A 23 12.16 -1.98 -9.13
CA VAL A 23 12.28 -2.98 -8.06
C VAL A 23 12.55 -2.25 -6.74
N LEU A 24 11.66 -2.42 -5.76
CA LEU A 24 11.80 -1.78 -4.46
C LEU A 24 12.76 -2.58 -3.55
N PRO A 25 13.47 -1.90 -2.63
CA PRO A 25 14.23 -2.59 -1.59
C PRO A 25 13.33 -3.49 -0.74
N VAL A 26 13.91 -4.56 -0.19
CA VAL A 26 13.20 -5.52 0.66
C VAL A 26 12.52 -4.81 1.84
N GLY A 27 11.26 -5.15 2.11
CA GLY A 27 10.49 -4.58 3.20
C GLY A 27 9.98 -3.16 2.97
N GLN A 28 10.14 -2.59 1.77
CA GLN A 28 9.51 -1.32 1.39
C GLN A 28 8.22 -1.53 0.59
N VAL A 29 7.29 -0.59 0.77
CA VAL A 29 5.97 -0.61 0.14
C VAL A 29 5.64 0.74 -0.46
N VAL A 30 5.05 0.76 -1.65
CA VAL A 30 4.45 1.96 -2.24
C VAL A 30 3.19 2.30 -1.46
N THR A 31 3.09 3.54 -0.99
CA THR A 31 1.95 4.03 -0.21
C THR A 31 1.05 4.96 -0.98
N GLY A 32 1.56 5.54 -2.06
CA GLY A 32 0.81 6.49 -2.86
C GLY A 32 1.58 6.87 -4.10
N LEU A 33 0.81 7.23 -5.12
CA LEU A 33 1.29 7.84 -6.35
C LEU A 33 0.97 9.33 -6.29
N ASP A 34 1.98 10.17 -6.43
CA ASP A 34 1.81 11.62 -6.36
C ASP A 34 1.63 12.22 -7.76
N ASP A 35 2.31 11.67 -8.78
CA ASP A 35 2.19 12.14 -10.16
C ASP A 35 2.56 11.03 -11.16
N TYR A 36 1.94 11.09 -12.32
CA TYR A 36 2.17 10.16 -13.42
C TYR A 36 2.03 10.85 -14.79
N LEU A 37 2.99 10.57 -15.67
CA LEU A 37 2.95 10.92 -17.09
C LEU A 37 3.32 9.69 -17.93
N PRO A 38 2.64 9.45 -19.06
CA PRO A 38 1.51 10.22 -19.61
C PRO A 38 0.22 9.99 -18.81
N ARG A 39 -0.60 11.03 -18.58
CA ARG A 39 -1.88 10.85 -17.87
C ARG A 39 -2.80 9.97 -18.73
N PRO A 40 -3.42 8.91 -18.16
CA PRO A 40 -4.35 8.08 -18.92
C PRO A 40 -5.45 8.96 -19.50
N GLY A 41 -5.71 8.80 -20.80
CA GLY A 41 -6.83 9.46 -21.46
C GLY A 41 -8.15 8.94 -20.91
N LYS A 42 -9.24 9.71 -21.05
CA LYS A 42 -10.58 9.31 -20.59
C LYS A 42 -11.07 7.95 -21.18
N ASP A 43 -10.54 7.56 -22.34
CA ASP A 43 -10.87 6.33 -23.05
C ASP A 43 -9.83 5.21 -22.89
N ASP A 44 -8.70 5.49 -22.22
CA ASP A 44 -7.62 4.52 -22.09
C ASP A 44 -7.84 3.68 -20.82
N SER A 45 -8.43 2.50 -21.00
CA SER A 45 -8.82 1.59 -19.90
C SER A 45 -7.64 0.81 -19.31
N GLY A 46 -6.42 1.03 -19.80
CA GLY A 46 -5.23 0.38 -19.29
C GLY A 46 -4.76 1.00 -17.98
N GLU A 47 -4.56 0.20 -16.94
CA GLU A 47 -3.90 0.65 -15.73
C GLU A 47 -2.47 1.12 -16.08
N PRO A 48 -2.13 2.40 -15.85
CA PRO A 48 -0.83 2.96 -16.27
C PRO A 48 0.37 2.34 -15.53
N TYR A 49 0.10 1.73 -14.39
CA TYR A 49 1.08 1.03 -13.59
C TYR A 49 0.42 -0.20 -12.97
N SER A 50 1.23 -1.23 -12.75
CA SER A 50 0.83 -2.38 -11.94
C SER A 50 1.83 -2.64 -10.83
N LEU A 51 1.32 -3.09 -9.69
CA LEU A 51 2.12 -3.51 -8.55
C LEU A 51 2.22 -5.04 -8.58
N THR A 52 3.43 -5.54 -8.74
CA THR A 52 3.72 -6.98 -8.73
C THR A 52 4.68 -7.32 -7.59
N MET A 53 4.87 -8.61 -7.34
CA MET A 53 5.86 -9.10 -6.38
C MET A 53 6.78 -10.08 -7.10
N GLU A 54 8.08 -9.84 -7.03
CA GLU A 54 9.10 -10.62 -7.72
C GLU A 54 10.27 -10.84 -6.75
N LEU A 55 10.65 -12.09 -6.51
CA LEU A 55 11.75 -12.46 -5.60
C LEU A 55 11.65 -11.78 -4.22
N GLU A 56 10.48 -11.85 -3.59
CA GLU A 56 10.14 -11.22 -2.30
C GLU A 56 10.20 -9.68 -2.26
N ARG A 57 10.43 -9.04 -3.41
CA ARG A 57 10.45 -7.58 -3.54
C ARG A 57 9.18 -7.11 -4.22
N ARG A 58 8.70 -5.94 -3.81
CA ARG A 58 7.61 -5.29 -4.53
C ARG A 58 8.19 -4.63 -5.77
N CYS A 59 7.51 -4.80 -6.90
CA CYS A 59 7.89 -4.23 -8.17
C CYS A 59 6.76 -3.33 -8.67
N LEU A 60 7.14 -2.18 -9.20
CA LEU A 60 6.23 -1.24 -9.82
C LEU A 60 6.51 -1.25 -11.31
N VAL A 61 5.57 -1.76 -12.08
CA VAL A 61 5.67 -1.88 -13.54
C VAL A 61 4.95 -0.70 -14.16
N ILE A 62 5.64 0.08 -14.96
CA ILE A 62 5.11 1.22 -15.71
C ILE A 62 4.95 0.76 -17.16
N LYS A 63 3.77 0.98 -17.74
CA LYS A 63 3.51 0.68 -19.14
C LYS A 63 3.07 1.94 -19.86
N ALA A 64 3.74 2.24 -20.97
CA ALA A 64 3.35 3.30 -21.88
C ALA A 64 3.47 2.80 -23.31
N ALA A 65 2.67 3.35 -24.22
CA ALA A 65 2.69 2.97 -25.62
C ALA A 65 2.75 4.23 -26.50
N GLY A 66 3.35 4.07 -27.68
CA GLY A 66 3.34 5.07 -28.72
C GLY A 66 4.09 6.38 -28.40
N LEU A 67 5.14 6.34 -27.58
CA LEU A 67 5.90 7.53 -27.17
C LEU A 67 6.64 8.15 -28.36
N LYS A 68 6.39 9.42 -28.64
CA LYS A 68 7.05 10.22 -29.68
C LYS A 68 8.33 10.86 -29.16
N THR A 69 9.12 11.44 -30.07
CA THR A 69 10.30 12.24 -29.73
C THR A 69 9.91 13.38 -28.80
N GLY A 70 10.58 13.48 -27.64
CA GLY A 70 10.32 14.49 -26.63
C GLY A 70 9.25 14.11 -25.59
N ASP A 71 8.50 13.02 -25.82
CA ASP A 71 7.55 12.51 -24.84
C ASP A 71 8.28 12.03 -23.58
N ARG A 72 7.58 12.17 -22.45
CA ARG A 72 8.13 11.88 -21.12
C ARG A 72 7.25 10.89 -20.40
N VAL A 73 7.89 9.88 -19.82
CA VAL A 73 7.27 9.02 -18.81
C VAL A 73 7.80 9.47 -17.46
N LEU A 74 6.90 9.83 -16.56
CA LEU A 74 7.25 10.27 -15.21
C LEU A 74 6.43 9.48 -14.22
N LEU A 75 7.07 9.00 -13.17
CA LEU A 75 6.40 8.36 -12.05
C LEU A 75 6.97 8.92 -10.75
N LYS A 76 6.11 9.62 -10.01
CA LYS A 76 6.44 10.12 -8.68
C LYS A 76 5.63 9.34 -7.67
N PHE A 77 6.32 8.63 -6.79
CA PHE A 77 5.67 7.76 -5.81
C PHE A 77 6.31 7.89 -4.43
N ARG A 78 5.50 7.60 -3.42
CA ARG A 78 5.94 7.52 -2.03
C ARG A 78 6.10 6.07 -1.63
N MET A 79 7.22 5.77 -0.99
CA MET A 79 7.48 4.48 -0.36
C MET A 79 7.78 4.64 1.12
N LYS A 80 7.35 3.65 1.91
CA LYS A 80 7.65 3.53 3.34
C LYS A 80 8.08 2.11 3.69
N SER A 81 8.63 1.93 4.89
CA SER A 81 8.82 0.59 5.45
C SER A 81 7.46 -0.08 5.67
N GLY A 82 7.29 -1.27 5.09
CA GLY A 82 6.12 -2.11 5.27
C GLY A 82 6.04 -2.78 6.64
N ARG A 83 7.10 -2.71 7.44
CA ARG A 83 7.11 -3.26 8.80
C ARG A 83 6.12 -2.46 9.65
N ARG A 84 4.97 -3.07 9.93
CA ARG A 84 4.05 -2.56 10.95
C ARG A 84 4.64 -2.94 12.31
N PRO A 85 4.91 -1.99 13.21
CA PRO A 85 5.37 -2.36 14.53
C PRO A 85 4.23 -3.09 15.27
N LEU A 86 4.54 -4.18 15.96
CA LEU A 86 3.57 -4.99 16.70
C LEU A 86 3.20 -4.40 18.07
N TRP A 87 3.97 -3.41 18.54
CA TRP A 87 3.74 -2.76 19.84
C TRP A 87 2.31 -2.23 20.06
N PRO A 88 1.59 -1.64 19.08
CA PRO A 88 0.24 -1.15 19.30
C PRO A 88 -0.73 -2.30 19.56
N LEU A 89 -0.51 -3.45 18.92
CA LEU A 89 -1.29 -4.66 19.14
C LEU A 89 -1.06 -5.21 20.56
N VAL A 90 0.20 -5.24 21.00
CA VAL A 90 0.55 -5.65 22.37
C VAL A 90 -0.09 -4.71 23.40
N LEU A 91 -0.05 -3.40 23.17
CA LEU A 91 -0.70 -2.42 24.03
C LEU A 91 -2.22 -2.63 24.10
N LEU A 92 -2.85 -2.88 22.94
CA LEU A 92 -4.29 -3.14 22.87
C LEU A 92 -4.67 -4.37 23.71
N VAL A 93 -3.91 -5.46 23.59
CA VAL A 93 -4.14 -6.69 24.37
C VAL A 93 -4.01 -6.42 25.87
N LEU A 94 -2.97 -5.68 26.29
CA LEU A 94 -2.79 -5.30 27.70
C LEU A 94 -3.97 -4.47 28.23
N LEU A 95 -4.43 -3.48 27.45
CA LEU A 95 -5.60 -2.68 27.81
C LEU A 95 -6.87 -3.52 27.91
N SER A 96 -7.07 -4.48 27.00
CA SER A 96 -8.21 -5.41 27.07
C SER A 96 -8.18 -6.30 28.31
N ILE A 97 -7.01 -6.83 28.69
CA ILE A 97 -6.85 -7.63 29.92
C ILE A 97 -7.13 -6.75 31.15
N LEU A 98 -6.56 -5.55 31.21
CA LEU A 98 -6.77 -4.62 32.31
C LEU A 98 -8.26 -4.24 32.44
N TYR A 99 -8.91 -3.95 31.31
CA TYR A 99 -10.33 -3.66 31.26
C TYR A 99 -11.17 -4.83 31.78
N LEU A 100 -10.88 -6.06 31.36
CA LEU A 100 -11.56 -7.26 31.86
C LEU A 100 -11.37 -7.46 33.36
N VAL A 101 -10.19 -7.15 33.91
CA VAL A 101 -9.93 -7.24 35.35
C VAL A 101 -10.72 -6.17 36.12
N LEU A 102 -10.77 -4.93 35.64
CA LEU A 102 -11.55 -3.85 36.27
C LEU A 102 -13.06 -4.09 36.18
N CYS A 103 -13.53 -4.61 35.05
CA CYS A 103 -14.93 -4.94 34.82
C CYS A 103 -15.31 -6.33 35.35
N ARG A 104 -14.36 -7.09 35.92
CA ARG A 104 -14.62 -8.41 36.51
C ARG A 104 -15.72 -8.32 37.57
N ASP A 105 -15.70 -7.27 38.39
CA ASP A 105 -16.69 -7.06 39.45
C ASP A 105 -18.06 -6.66 38.89
N LEU A 106 -18.11 -6.02 37.72
CA LEU A 106 -19.38 -5.70 37.03
C LEU A 106 -20.03 -6.93 36.38
N VAL A 107 -19.23 -7.92 35.97
CA VAL A 107 -19.72 -9.16 35.32
C VAL A 107 -20.07 -10.23 36.34
N ALA A 108 -19.62 -10.13 37.60
CA ALA A 108 -19.77 -11.14 38.64
C ALA A 108 -21.20 -11.32 39.21
N THR A 109 -22.25 -10.73 38.63
CA THR A 109 -23.63 -10.99 39.11
C THR A 109 -24.66 -11.11 37.99
N PRO A 110 -24.86 -12.33 37.46
CA PRO A 110 -26.18 -12.77 37.06
C PRO A 110 -26.50 -14.11 37.75
N GLY A 111 -27.38 -14.08 38.75
CA GLY A 111 -27.97 -15.31 39.31
C GLY A 111 -27.79 -15.53 40.82
N LYS A 112 -28.41 -14.68 41.63
CA LYS A 112 -28.94 -15.07 42.95
C LYS A 112 -30.36 -14.51 43.13
N GLU A 113 -31.24 -14.78 42.17
CA GLU A 113 -32.68 -14.71 42.38
C GLU A 113 -33.28 -16.03 41.90
N GLY A 114 -33.89 -16.78 42.81
CA GLY A 114 -34.57 -18.04 42.48
C GLY A 114 -34.04 -19.25 43.24
N LYS A 115 -34.10 -19.23 44.58
CA LYS A 115 -34.39 -20.42 45.38
C LYS A 115 -34.84 -20.02 46.78
N THR A 116 -36.11 -19.64 46.88
CA THR A 116 -36.85 -19.77 48.12
C THR A 116 -37.53 -21.14 48.03
N ASP A 117 -36.81 -22.16 48.48
CA ASP A 117 -37.39 -23.46 48.83
C ASP A 117 -38.02 -23.30 50.23
N ALA A 118 -39.24 -23.84 50.38
CA ALA A 118 -40.03 -24.10 51.59
C ALA A 118 -40.79 -22.94 52.26
#